data_AF-A0A533USG3-F1
#
_entry.id   AF-A0A533USG3-F1
#
_cell.length_a   1.000
_cell.length_b   1.000
_cell.length_c   1.000
_cell.angle_alpha   90.00
_cell.angle_beta   90.00
_cell.angle_gamma   90.00
#
_symmetry.space_group_name_H-M   'P 1'
#
loop_
_entity.id
_entity.type
_entity.pdbx_description
1 polymer ?
#
loop_
_entity_poly.entity_id
_entity_poly.type
_entity_poly.pdbx_seq_one_letter_code
_entity_poly.pdbx_strand_id
1 'polypeptide(L)'
;MKLIELPRDVRELISKSEINVYIAEELLPIANKRSLSKLTELIQEKNFSSRMVSKLVKGVGTKKMDKDPFYHFVSRNDNEIIYKSFDKAIAALRVSIKKLATIIEKLSRQMDVL
;
A
#
# COMPACT_ATOMS: atom_id res chain seq x y z
N MET A 1 -18.75 -17.94 -10.41
CA MET A 1 -17.31 -17.59 -10.38
C MET A 1 -16.97 -16.84 -11.65
N LYS A 2 -16.54 -15.57 -11.56
CA LYS A 2 -16.24 -14.70 -12.71
C LYS A 2 -14.77 -14.76 -13.16
N LEU A 3 -13.89 -15.44 -12.41
CA LEU A 3 -12.45 -15.54 -12.74
C LEU A 3 -12.17 -16.25 -14.08
N ILE A 4 -13.12 -17.03 -14.60
CA ILE A 4 -13.01 -17.66 -15.92
C ILE A 4 -13.08 -16.61 -17.04
N GLU A 5 -13.70 -15.45 -16.77
CA GLU A 5 -13.80 -14.32 -17.71
C GLU A 5 -12.49 -13.54 -17.82
N LEU A 6 -11.54 -13.76 -16.91
CA LEU A 6 -10.20 -13.16 -17.00
C LEU A 6 -9.40 -13.79 -18.15
N PRO A 7 -8.56 -12.99 -18.83
CA PRO A 7 -7.60 -13.49 -19.80
C PRO A 7 -6.68 -14.57 -19.22
N ARG A 8 -6.24 -15.50 -20.08
CA ARG A 8 -5.44 -16.67 -19.68
C ARG A 8 -4.18 -16.28 -18.92
N ASP A 9 -3.51 -15.23 -19.39
CA ASP A 9 -2.35 -14.61 -18.76
C ASP A 9 -2.62 -14.26 -17.31
N VAL A 10 -3.69 -13.52 -17.00
CA VAL A 10 -4.03 -13.14 -15.61
C VAL A 10 -4.37 -14.36 -14.76
N ARG A 11 -5.06 -15.37 -15.31
CA ARG A 11 -5.39 -16.60 -14.58
C ARG A 11 -4.15 -17.43 -14.25
N GLU A 12 -3.15 -17.42 -15.12
CA GLU A 12 -1.87 -18.07 -14.88
C GLU A 12 -1.15 -17.44 -13.68
N LEU A 13 -1.22 -16.11 -13.53
CA LEU A 13 -0.64 -15.41 -12.38
C LEU A 13 -1.31 -15.78 -11.05
N ILE A 14 -2.62 -15.98 -11.07
CA ILE A 14 -3.35 -16.49 -9.90
C ILE A 14 -2.87 -17.91 -9.56
N SER A 15 -2.73 -18.77 -10.58
CA SER A 15 -2.29 -20.16 -10.38
C SER A 15 -0.86 -20.24 -9.81
N LYS A 16 0.00 -19.29 -10.18
CA LYS A 16 1.37 -19.15 -9.64
C LYS A 16 1.42 -18.43 -8.29
N SER A 17 0.27 -18.01 -7.74
CA SER A 17 0.18 -17.21 -6.52
C SER A 17 0.91 -15.86 -6.58
N GLU A 18 1.23 -15.38 -7.78
CA GLU A 18 1.85 -14.08 -8.01
C GLU A 18 0.83 -12.94 -7.81
N ILE A 19 -0.45 -13.25 -7.98
CA ILE A 19 -1.57 -12.35 -7.68
C ILE A 19 -2.62 -13.13 -6.89
N ASN A 20 -3.13 -12.54 -5.80
CA ASN A 20 -4.19 -13.18 -5.03
C ASN A 20 -5.57 -13.06 -5.72
N VAL A 21 -6.49 -13.94 -5.36
CA VAL A 21 -7.83 -14.01 -5.95
C VAL A 21 -8.60 -12.68 -5.81
N TYR A 22 -8.47 -12.00 -4.66
CA TYR A 22 -9.15 -10.72 -4.42
C TYR A 22 -8.68 -9.63 -5.41
N ILE A 23 -7.37 -9.52 -5.64
CA ILE A 23 -6.79 -8.58 -6.60
C ILE A 23 -7.25 -8.93 -8.03
N ALA A 24 -7.33 -10.22 -8.37
CA ALA A 24 -7.83 -10.64 -9.67
C ALA A 24 -9.31 -10.30 -9.90
N GLU A 25 -10.15 -10.40 -8.86
CA GLU A 25 -11.55 -9.98 -8.95
C GLU A 25 -11.70 -8.47 -9.16
N GLU A 26 -10.82 -7.66 -8.57
CA GLU A 26 -10.78 -6.21 -8.79
C GLU A 26 -10.41 -5.84 -10.23
N LEU A 27 -9.76 -6.73 -10.99
CA LEU A 27 -9.39 -6.49 -12.38
C LEU A 27 -10.53 -6.76 -13.39
N LEU A 28 -11.58 -7.49 -12.98
CA LEU A 28 -12.73 -7.85 -13.83
C LEU A 28 -13.41 -6.66 -14.53
N PRO A 29 -13.55 -5.46 -13.91
CA PRO A 29 -14.20 -4.32 -14.58
C PRO A 29 -13.39 -3.71 -15.74
N ILE A 30 -12.13 -4.12 -15.96
CA ILE A 30 -11.28 -3.55 -17.00
C ILE A 30 -11.52 -4.27 -18.33
N ALA A 31 -12.34 -3.67 -19.18
CA ALA A 31 -12.67 -4.22 -20.50
C ALA A 31 -11.50 -4.14 -21.51
N ASN A 32 -10.61 -3.15 -21.37
CA ASN A 32 -9.49 -2.98 -22.30
C ASN A 32 -8.32 -3.91 -21.95
N LYS A 33 -8.05 -4.89 -22.81
CA LYS A 33 -6.96 -5.86 -22.65
C LYS A 33 -5.59 -5.20 -22.45
N ARG A 34 -5.26 -4.12 -23.17
CA ARG A 34 -3.98 -3.41 -23.02
C ARG A 34 -3.85 -2.77 -21.65
N SER A 35 -4.91 -2.13 -21.16
CA SER A 35 -4.93 -1.53 -19.82
C SER A 35 -4.85 -2.59 -18.73
N LEU A 36 -5.51 -3.74 -18.95
CA LEU A 36 -5.50 -4.86 -18.03
C LEU A 36 -4.11 -5.49 -17.93
N SER A 37 -3.46 -5.82 -19.05
CA SER A 37 -2.10 -6.38 -19.05
C SER A 37 -1.11 -5.43 -18.37
N LYS A 38 -1.17 -4.13 -18.70
CA LYS A 38 -0.27 -3.13 -18.10
C LYS A 38 -0.48 -2.96 -16.60
N LEU A 39 -1.74 -2.96 -16.13
CA LEU A 39 -2.01 -2.90 -14.69
C LEU A 39 -1.55 -4.17 -13.98
N THR A 40 -1.68 -5.32 -14.65
CA THR A 40 -1.25 -6.62 -14.13
C THR A 40 0.27 -6.65 -13.94
N GLU A 41 1.04 -6.21 -14.94
CA GLU A 41 2.49 -6.05 -14.86
C GLU A 41 2.89 -5.13 -13.71
N LEU A 42 2.23 -3.97 -13.57
CA LEU A 42 2.49 -3.02 -12.49
C LEU A 42 2.19 -3.60 -11.11
N ILE A 43 1.15 -4.42 -10.97
CA ILE A 43 0.81 -5.10 -9.71
C ILE A 43 1.91 -6.10 -9.33
N GLN A 44 2.43 -6.86 -10.30
CA GLN A 44 3.53 -7.80 -10.08
C GLN A 44 4.82 -7.09 -9.70
N GLU A 45 5.21 -6.04 -10.43
CA GLU A 45 6.45 -5.31 -10.19
C GLU A 45 6.48 -4.59 -8.83
N LYS A 46 5.34 -4.06 -8.40
CA LYS A 46 5.25 -3.15 -7.24
C LYS A 46 4.62 -3.77 -6.01
N ASN A 47 4.16 -5.03 -6.07
CA ASN A 47 3.48 -5.72 -4.96
C ASN A 47 2.39 -4.84 -4.32
N PHE A 48 1.51 -4.27 -5.14
CA PHE A 48 0.51 -3.32 -4.64
C PHE A 48 -0.46 -3.96 -3.64
N SER A 49 -0.73 -3.25 -2.54
CA SER A 49 -1.82 -3.63 -1.64
C SER A 49 -3.16 -3.60 -2.38
N SER A 50 -4.10 -4.46 -1.96
CA SER A 50 -5.46 -4.52 -2.52
C SER A 50 -6.15 -3.14 -2.57
N ARG A 51 -5.99 -2.30 -1.53
CA ARG A 51 -6.49 -0.91 -1.51
C ARG A 51 -5.92 -0.02 -2.62
N MET A 52 -4.66 -0.23 -3.00
CA MET A 52 -4.02 0.51 -4.08
C MET A 52 -4.49 0.02 -5.44
N VAL A 53 -4.67 -1.30 -5.60
CA VAL A 53 -5.28 -1.91 -6.79
C VAL A 53 -6.68 -1.36 -7.03
N SER A 54 -7.56 -1.33 -6.04
CA SER A 54 -8.92 -0.78 -6.20
C SER A 54 -8.91 0.70 -6.64
N LYS A 55 -7.91 1.48 -6.21
CA LYS A 55 -7.75 2.88 -6.65
C LYS A 55 -7.28 2.96 -8.11
N LEU A 56 -6.37 2.07 -8.52
CA LEU A 56 -5.87 1.97 -9.88
C LEU A 56 -6.99 1.60 -10.85
N VAL A 57 -7.74 0.54 -10.54
CA VAL A 57 -8.89 0.07 -11.35
C VAL A 57 -9.91 1.19 -11.57
N LYS A 58 -10.29 1.90 -10.50
CA LYS A 58 -11.21 3.05 -10.59
C LYS A 58 -10.66 4.20 -11.44
N GLY A 59 -9.34 4.42 -11.42
CA GLY A 59 -8.67 5.42 -12.26
C GLY A 59 -8.68 5.09 -13.75
N VAL A 60 -8.62 3.81 -14.11
CA VAL A 60 -8.68 3.34 -15.50
C VAL A 60 -10.07 3.55 -16.12
N GLY A 61 -11.14 3.34 -15.34
CA GLY A 61 -12.53 3.48 -15.83
C GLY A 61 -13.03 4.93 -15.98
N THR A 62 -12.36 5.91 -15.37
CA THR A 62 -12.90 7.28 -15.23
C THR A 62 -12.25 8.33 -16.14
N LYS A 63 -11.23 7.97 -16.93
CA LYS A 63 -10.39 8.95 -17.64
C LYS A 63 -10.27 8.64 -19.13
N LYS A 64 -10.96 9.44 -19.96
CA LYS A 64 -10.50 9.74 -21.32
C LYS A 64 -9.19 10.52 -21.18
N MET A 65 -8.05 9.85 -21.14
CA MET A 65 -6.76 10.52 -21.04
C MET A 65 -5.85 10.10 -22.20
N ASP A 66 -5.43 11.07 -23.01
CA ASP A 66 -4.34 10.99 -23.99
C ASP A 66 -2.96 10.74 -23.34
N LYS A 67 -2.91 10.53 -22.02
CA LYS A 67 -1.71 10.23 -21.25
C LYS A 67 -1.89 8.95 -20.46
N ASP A 68 -0.79 8.21 -20.34
CA ASP A 68 -0.71 6.95 -19.63
C ASP A 68 -1.32 7.05 -18.22
N PRO A 69 -2.47 6.40 -17.95
CA PRO A 69 -3.20 6.53 -16.68
C PRO A 69 -2.39 6.02 -15.49
N PHE A 70 -1.32 5.28 -15.74
CA PHE A 70 -0.43 4.71 -14.73
C PHE A 70 0.75 5.62 -14.35
N TYR A 71 1.02 6.69 -15.13
CA TYR A 71 2.16 7.60 -14.90
C TYR A 71 2.13 8.27 -13.52
N HIS A 72 0.95 8.67 -13.05
CA HIS A 72 0.80 9.32 -11.74
C HIS A 72 0.93 8.36 -10.55
N PHE A 73 0.75 7.05 -10.77
CA PHE A 73 0.82 6.06 -9.70
C PHE A 73 2.25 5.61 -9.40
N VAL A 74 3.15 5.74 -10.37
CA VAL A 74 4.61 5.58 -10.17
C VAL A 74 5.19 6.73 -9.33
N SER A 75 4.53 7.89 -9.32
CA SER A 75 5.03 9.12 -8.68
C SER A 75 4.44 9.41 -7.29
N ARG A 76 3.68 8.50 -6.66
CA ARG A 76 3.23 8.72 -5.28
C ARG A 76 4.44 8.53 -4.37
N ASN A 77 5.04 9.67 -4.04
CA ASN A 77 6.21 9.90 -3.20
C ASN A 77 6.19 9.03 -1.92
N ASP A 78 6.67 7.79 -2.01
CA ASP A 78 6.82 6.87 -0.87
C ASP A 78 7.59 7.54 0.28
N ASN A 79 8.47 8.48 -0.06
CA ASN A 79 9.20 9.31 0.89
C ASN A 79 8.27 10.06 1.85
N GLU A 80 7.13 10.60 1.41
CA GLU A 80 6.22 11.35 2.30
C GLU A 80 5.56 10.44 3.34
N ILE A 81 5.22 9.21 2.96
CA ILE A 81 4.66 8.20 3.88
C ILE A 81 5.74 7.74 4.86
N ILE A 82 6.96 7.55 4.37
CA ILE A 82 8.13 7.18 5.17
C ILE A 82 8.44 8.29 6.20
N TYR A 83 8.54 9.55 5.77
CA TYR A 83 8.78 10.69 6.66
C TYR A 83 7.71 10.83 7.73
N LYS A 84 6.42 10.74 7.36
CA LYS A 84 5.32 10.76 8.33
C LYS A 84 5.39 9.61 9.35
N SER A 85 5.89 8.45 8.93
CA SER A 85 6.07 7.30 9.82
C SER A 85 7.23 7.53 10.80
N PHE A 86 8.34 8.10 10.32
CA PHE A 86 9.45 8.52 11.16
C PHE A 86 9.06 9.61 12.16
N ASP A 87 8.32 10.63 11.73
CA ASP A 87 7.85 11.70 12.63
C ASP A 87 7.02 11.14 13.79
N LYS A 88 6.14 10.18 13.51
CA LYS A 88 5.35 9.48 14.55
C LYS A 88 6.24 8.69 15.50
N ALA A 89 7.23 7.98 14.98
CA ALA A 89 8.17 7.21 15.80
C ALA A 89 9.00 8.13 16.71
N ILE A 90 9.51 9.25 16.18
CA ILE A 90 10.27 10.25 16.94
C ILE A 90 9.39 10.87 18.03
N ALA A 91 8.15 11.23 17.71
CA ALA A 91 7.21 11.78 18.69
C ALA A 91 6.92 10.77 19.82
N ALA A 92 6.67 9.50 19.49
CA ALA A 92 6.43 8.44 20.46
C ALA A 92 7.66 8.19 21.37
N LEU A 93 8.85 8.16 20.79
CA LEU A 93 10.11 8.05 21.54
C LEU A 93 10.30 9.21 22.50
N ARG A 94 10.06 10.45 22.06
CA ARG A 94 10.17 11.65 22.90
C ARG A 94 9.22 11.58 24.10
N VAL A 95 7.98 11.13 23.90
CA VAL A 95 7.02 10.95 25.00
C VAL A 95 7.49 9.85 25.96
N SER A 96 8.01 8.75 25.42
CA SER A 96 8.48 7.61 26.21
C SER A 96 9.69 7.98 27.08
N ILE A 97 10.67 8.70 26.53
CA ILE A 97 11.84 9.20 27.26
C ILE A 97 11.42 10.14 28.40
N LYS A 98 10.48 11.05 28.15
CA LYS A 98 9.96 11.94 29.21
C LYS A 98 9.30 11.15 30.34
N LYS A 99 8.50 10.12 30.01
CA LYS A 99 7.90 9.24 31.01
C LYS A 99 8.94 8.49 31.83
N LEU A 100 9.98 7.95 31.17
CA LEU A 100 11.09 7.28 31.86
C LEU A 100 11.81 8.23 32.81
N ALA A 101 12.12 9.46 32.38
CA ALA A 101 12.73 10.47 33.25
C ALA A 101 11.87 10.74 34.49
N THR A 102 10.56 10.91 34.34
CA THR A 102 9.65 11.08 35.48
C THR A 102 9.60 9.87 36.41
N ILE A 103 9.69 8.65 35.89
CA ILE A 103 9.75 7.43 36.71
C ILE A 103 11.06 7.40 37.51
N ILE A 104 12.19 7.69 36.86
CA ILE A 104 13.51 7.72 37.51
C ILE A 104 13.53 8.75 38.64
N GLU A 105 13.06 9.98 38.38
CA GLU A 105 12.99 11.03 39.41
C GLU A 105 12.15 10.63 40.62
N LYS A 106 11.02 9.94 40.40
CA LYS A 106 10.17 9.45 41.50
C LYS A 106 10.87 8.38 42.33
N LEU A 107 11.56 7.44 41.68
CA LEU A 107 12.29 6.38 42.37
C LEU A 107 13.45 6.94 43.20
N SER A 108 14.22 7.89 42.64
CA SER A 108 15.31 8.55 43.38
C SER A 108 14.80 9.26 44.63
N ARG A 109 13.69 10.01 44.53
CA ARG A 109 13.08 10.68 45.70
C ARG A 109 12.55 9.72 46.76
N GLN A 110 12.12 8.52 46.39
CA GLN A 110 11.68 7.51 47.36
C GLN A 110 12.85 6.87 48.10
N MET A 111 14.01 6.73 47.44
CA MET A 111 15.23 6.20 48.07
C MET A 111 15.88 7.20 49.04
N ASP A 112 15.80 8.50 48.77
CA ASP A 112 16.38 9.54 49.65
C ASP A 112 15.61 9.73 50.98
N VAL A 113 14.45 9.09 51.16
CA VAL A 113 13.56 9.23 52.34
C VAL A 113 13.68 8.03 53.30
N LEU A 114 14.53 7.05 52.99
CA LEU A 114 14.85 5.88 53.82
C LEU A 114 16.24 6.00 54.44
#